data_AF-U9T7L6-F1
#
_entry.id   AF-U9T7L6-F1
#
_cell.length_a   1.000
_cell.length_b   1.000
_cell.length_c   1.000
_cell.angle_alpha   90.00
_cell.angle_beta   90.00
_cell.angle_gamma   90.00
#
_symmetry.space_group_name_H-M   'P 1'
#
loop_
_entity.id
_entity.type
_entity.pdbx_description
1 polymer ?
#
loop_
_entity_poly.entity_id
_entity_poly.type
_entity_poly.pdbx_seq_one_letter_code
_entity_poly.pdbx_strand_id
1 'polypeptide(L)'
;MQPVQQISQLNELFYQPPNDDNFYHITFNPTIKLSENGTLQLSENFEDNYDYEFFYEASLPSYHVTCKLFPRSLIIDILNKEIYGIDFDVNDLRYKDALTLNQKINLEMNLTQDLPSLQEQILKSDFKNASIDQILTPQQALQSNELKLFYQPPGDINIYNIPDDIRHVTCKFLSPSLIIGILNKKIYGINFDVNEFKRKHTLTLQQKLNLKLNLKNHIHEIGF
;
A
#
# COMPACT_ATOMS: atom_id res chain seq x y z
N MET A 1 -10.48 38.65 1.35
CA MET A 1 -11.03 37.31 1.62
C MET A 1 -9.98 36.32 1.16
N GLN A 2 -9.39 35.56 2.09
CA GLN A 2 -8.47 34.47 1.74
C GLN A 2 -9.26 33.35 1.05
N PRO A 3 -8.66 32.62 0.08
CA PRO A 3 -9.31 31.41 -0.42
C PRO A 3 -9.41 30.43 0.75
N VAL A 4 -10.61 29.89 0.95
CA VAL A 4 -10.87 28.73 1.80
C VAL A 4 -9.84 27.69 1.40
N GLN A 5 -8.88 27.43 2.29
CA GLN A 5 -7.86 26.41 2.07
C GLN A 5 -8.61 25.12 1.76
N GLN A 6 -8.41 24.64 0.55
CA GLN A 6 -8.82 23.34 0.09
C GLN A 6 -8.14 22.36 1.05
N ILE A 7 -8.86 21.91 2.08
CA ILE A 7 -8.45 20.74 2.86
C ILE A 7 -8.33 19.66 1.80
N SER A 8 -7.11 19.28 1.43
CA SER A 8 -6.88 18.13 0.56
C SER A 8 -7.53 16.96 1.28
N GLN A 9 -8.69 16.56 0.77
CA GLN A 9 -9.51 15.56 1.43
C GLN A 9 -8.76 14.24 1.30
N LEU A 10 -8.08 13.85 2.37
CA LEU A 10 -7.60 12.50 2.53
C LEU A 10 -8.83 11.60 2.46
N ASN A 11 -9.10 11.07 1.28
CA ASN A 11 -10.23 10.20 1.03
C ASN A 11 -9.81 8.75 1.18
N GLU A 12 -8.61 8.41 0.70
CA GLU A 12 -8.15 7.02 0.62
C GLU A 12 -6.64 6.94 0.82
N LEU A 13 -6.18 5.88 1.48
CA LEU A 13 -4.76 5.56 1.60
C LEU A 13 -4.55 4.06 1.89
N PHE A 14 -3.36 3.56 1.56
CA PHE A 14 -2.86 2.29 2.10
C PHE A 14 -2.19 2.51 3.45
N TYR A 15 -2.50 1.66 4.42
CA TYR A 15 -1.96 1.69 5.76
C TYR A 15 -1.53 0.29 6.22
N GLN A 16 -0.52 0.24 7.08
CA GLN A 16 -0.22 -0.94 7.86
C GLN A 16 0.07 -0.50 9.30
N PRO A 17 -0.73 -0.94 10.28
CA PRO A 17 -0.46 -0.63 11.68
C PRO A 17 0.79 -1.38 12.16
N PRO A 18 1.50 -0.85 13.18
CA PRO A 18 2.60 -1.54 13.82
C PRO A 18 2.19 -2.94 14.32
N ASN A 19 3.12 -3.90 14.23
CA ASN A 19 2.93 -5.29 14.67
C ASN A 19 1.80 -6.05 13.97
N ASP A 20 1.39 -5.58 12.78
CA ASP A 20 0.47 -6.29 11.90
C ASP A 20 1.16 -6.56 10.56
N ASP A 21 1.00 -7.79 10.07
CA ASP A 21 1.56 -8.23 8.80
C ASP A 21 0.65 -7.92 7.61
N ASN A 22 -0.54 -7.41 7.86
CA ASN A 22 -1.55 -7.13 6.84
C ASN A 22 -1.44 -5.72 6.28
N PHE A 23 -1.90 -5.57 5.04
CA PHE A 23 -2.05 -4.28 4.39
C PHE A 23 -3.53 -3.93 4.37
N TYR A 24 -3.84 -2.66 4.64
CA TYR A 24 -5.20 -2.17 4.67
C TYR A 24 -5.36 -1.04 3.68
N HIS A 25 -6.42 -1.10 2.89
CA HIS A 25 -6.91 0.06 2.19
C HIS A 25 -7.93 0.75 3.08
N ILE A 26 -7.69 2.03 3.37
CA ILE A 26 -8.49 2.84 4.28
C ILE A 26 -9.23 3.88 3.45
N THR A 27 -10.54 3.97 3.65
CA THR A 27 -11.35 5.03 3.05
C THR A 27 -11.98 5.87 4.15
N PHE A 28 -11.83 7.18 4.05
CA PHE A 28 -12.38 8.19 4.94
C PHE A 28 -13.58 8.83 4.27
N ASN A 29 -14.78 8.48 4.72
CA ASN A 29 -16.02 9.07 4.24
C ASN A 29 -16.45 10.18 5.22
N PRO A 30 -16.44 11.47 4.82
CA PRO A 30 -16.90 12.54 5.69
C PRO A 30 -18.37 12.30 6.04
N THR A 31 -18.70 12.15 7.32
CA THR A 31 -20.09 11.91 7.78
C THR A 31 -20.99 13.10 7.43
N ILE A 32 -20.40 14.29 7.37
CA ILE A 32 -21.06 15.54 7.00
C ILE A 32 -20.33 16.15 5.81
N LYS A 33 -21.05 16.41 4.72
CA LYS A 33 -20.55 17.12 3.53
C LYS A 33 -21.26 18.47 3.41
N LEU A 34 -20.52 19.51 3.01
CA LEU A 34 -21.14 20.74 2.51
C LEU A 34 -21.63 20.48 1.08
N SER A 35 -22.93 20.61 0.85
CA SER A 35 -23.47 20.58 -0.52
C SER A 35 -23.22 21.90 -1.25
N GLU A 36 -23.38 21.88 -2.57
CA GLU A 36 -23.08 23.03 -3.46
C GLU A 36 -23.88 24.30 -3.11
N ASN A 37 -25.03 24.15 -2.47
CA ASN A 37 -25.88 25.24 -1.98
C ASN A 37 -25.51 25.70 -0.54
N GLY A 38 -24.41 25.21 0.04
CA GLY A 38 -23.93 25.58 1.37
C GLY A 38 -24.65 24.91 2.55
N THR A 39 -25.53 23.94 2.31
CA THR A 39 -26.17 23.17 3.40
C THR A 39 -25.32 21.98 3.84
N LEU A 40 -25.38 21.64 5.12
CA LEU A 40 -24.77 20.41 5.63
C LEU A 40 -25.68 19.22 5.31
N GLN A 41 -25.15 18.23 4.61
CA GLN A 41 -25.85 16.97 4.31
C GLN A 41 -25.09 15.79 4.92
N LEU A 42 -25.84 14.79 5.37
CA LEU A 42 -25.29 13.49 5.78
C LEU A 42 -24.81 12.75 4.52
N SER A 43 -23.66 12.09 4.60
CA SER A 43 -23.19 11.24 3.51
C SER A 43 -23.98 9.93 3.45
N GLU A 44 -24.66 9.66 2.33
CA GLU A 44 -25.53 8.47 2.18
C GLU A 44 -24.91 7.31 1.39
N ASN A 45 -23.60 7.36 1.06
CA ASN A 45 -22.94 6.30 0.30
C ASN A 45 -22.03 5.45 1.19
N PHE A 46 -22.57 4.35 1.72
CA PHE A 46 -21.79 3.30 2.35
C PHE A 46 -21.76 2.09 1.40
N GLU A 47 -20.65 1.89 0.68
CA GLU A 47 -20.43 0.61 0.00
C GLU A 47 -20.17 -0.47 1.06
N ASP A 48 -21.02 -1.50 1.14
CA ASP A 48 -20.92 -2.57 2.16
C ASP A 48 -19.79 -3.60 1.90
N ASN A 49 -18.75 -3.24 1.14
CA ASN A 49 -17.65 -4.16 0.79
C ASN A 49 -16.34 -3.83 1.52
N TYR A 50 -16.44 -3.56 2.82
CA TYR A 50 -15.33 -3.41 3.75
C TYR A 50 -15.26 -4.61 4.72
N ASP A 51 -14.09 -4.82 5.32
CA ASP A 51 -13.87 -5.91 6.29
C ASP A 51 -13.93 -5.40 7.74
N TYR A 52 -13.79 -4.09 7.94
CA TYR A 52 -14.01 -3.40 9.22
C TYR A 52 -14.43 -1.94 8.98
N GLU A 53 -15.14 -1.35 9.95
CA GLU A 53 -15.53 0.05 9.95
C GLU A 53 -15.54 0.61 11.38
N PHE A 54 -15.34 1.92 11.51
CA PHE A 54 -15.48 2.67 12.75
C PHE A 54 -15.67 4.16 12.48
N PHE A 55 -16.04 4.94 13.50
CA PHE A 55 -16.20 6.39 13.39
C PHE A 55 -15.04 7.12 14.05
N TYR A 56 -14.51 8.13 13.36
CA TYR A 56 -13.48 9.03 13.87
C TYR A 56 -14.08 10.43 14.06
N GLU A 57 -14.19 10.84 15.33
CA GLU A 57 -14.87 12.09 15.73
C GLU A 57 -13.93 13.12 16.40
N ALA A 58 -12.60 12.94 16.30
CA ALA A 58 -11.67 13.81 17.01
C ALA A 58 -11.54 15.23 16.41
N SER A 59 -12.03 15.46 15.19
CA SER A 59 -12.11 16.78 14.55
C SER A 59 -13.27 16.85 13.55
N LEU A 60 -13.69 18.07 13.18
CA LEU A 60 -14.62 18.28 12.06
C LEU A 60 -13.84 18.39 10.73
N PRO A 61 -14.29 17.73 9.66
CA PRO A 61 -15.45 16.83 9.61
C PRO A 61 -15.17 15.50 10.33
N SER A 62 -16.20 14.94 10.96
CA SER A 62 -16.14 13.55 11.44
C SER A 62 -16.07 12.61 10.23
N TYR A 63 -15.39 11.49 10.38
CA TYR A 63 -15.23 10.51 9.32
C TYR A 63 -15.86 9.18 9.73
N HIS A 64 -16.64 8.60 8.83
CA HIS A 64 -16.86 7.17 8.78
C HIS A 64 -15.65 6.53 8.08
N VAL A 65 -14.89 5.74 8.81
CA VAL A 65 -13.68 5.10 8.32
C VAL A 65 -14.02 3.65 7.97
N THR A 66 -13.77 3.27 6.73
CA THR A 66 -13.90 1.88 6.29
C THR A 66 -12.52 1.31 5.97
N CYS A 67 -12.35 0.03 6.25
CA CYS A 67 -11.09 -0.67 6.11
C CYS A 67 -11.29 -1.95 5.33
N LYS A 68 -10.47 -2.15 4.31
CA LYS A 68 -10.45 -3.36 3.50
C LYS A 68 -9.10 -4.03 3.61
N LEU A 69 -9.10 -5.32 3.92
CA LEU A 69 -7.90 -6.13 4.00
C LEU A 69 -7.39 -6.43 2.59
N PHE A 70 -6.13 -6.11 2.34
CA PHE A 70 -5.42 -6.47 1.12
C PHE A 70 -4.39 -7.55 1.45
N PRO A 71 -4.64 -8.82 1.06
CA PRO A 71 -3.63 -9.86 1.19
C PRO A 71 -2.39 -9.50 0.37
N ARG A 72 -1.24 -10.05 0.78
CA ARG A 72 0.06 -9.76 0.17
C ARG A 72 0.11 -10.08 -1.33
N SER A 73 -0.62 -11.10 -1.78
CA SER A 73 -0.76 -11.41 -3.21
C SER A 73 -1.33 -10.22 -3.99
N LEU A 74 -2.47 -9.65 -3.55
CA LEU A 74 -3.05 -8.47 -4.20
C LEU A 74 -2.12 -7.26 -4.17
N ILE A 75 -1.35 -7.08 -3.09
CA ILE A 75 -0.35 -6.02 -3.01
C ILE A 75 0.74 -6.22 -4.07
N ILE A 76 1.21 -7.46 -4.26
CA ILE A 76 2.19 -7.81 -5.29
C ILE A 76 1.62 -7.56 -6.68
N ASP A 77 0.38 -7.95 -6.94
CA ASP A 77 -0.28 -7.74 -8.23
C ASP A 77 -0.42 -6.26 -8.55
N ILE A 78 -0.86 -5.44 -7.59
CA ILE A 78 -0.94 -3.98 -7.73
C ILE A 78 0.45 -3.41 -8.02
N LEU A 79 1.47 -3.81 -7.28
CA LEU A 79 2.83 -3.33 -7.50
C LEU A 79 3.35 -3.70 -8.90
N ASN A 80 3.14 -4.94 -9.34
CA ASN A 80 3.56 -5.42 -10.65
C ASN A 80 2.84 -4.70 -11.79
N LYS A 81 1.54 -4.46 -11.62
CA LYS A 81 0.73 -3.70 -12.58
C LYS A 81 1.15 -2.24 -12.65
N GLU A 82 1.24 -1.55 -11.52
CA GLU A 82 1.52 -0.11 -11.47
C GLU A 82 2.98 0.26 -11.80
N ILE A 83 3.93 -0.64 -11.55
CA ILE A 83 5.36 -0.38 -11.78
C ILE A 83 5.88 -0.99 -13.07
N TYR A 84 5.51 -2.24 -13.35
CA TYR A 84 6.05 -3.02 -14.47
C TYR A 84 5.04 -3.23 -15.60
N GLY A 85 3.76 -2.89 -15.41
CA GLY A 85 2.70 -3.12 -16.38
C GLY A 85 2.34 -4.60 -16.53
N ILE A 86 2.72 -5.45 -15.57
CA ILE A 86 2.45 -6.89 -15.59
C ILE A 86 1.15 -7.14 -14.83
N ASP A 87 0.11 -7.52 -15.56
CA ASP A 87 -1.17 -7.90 -14.98
C ASP A 87 -1.24 -9.43 -14.91
N PHE A 88 -1.04 -9.97 -13.70
CA PHE A 88 -1.34 -11.36 -13.44
C PHE A 88 -2.86 -11.44 -13.30
N ASP A 89 -3.56 -12.09 -14.23
CA ASP A 89 -5.02 -12.26 -14.18
C ASP A 89 -5.39 -13.14 -12.97
N VAL A 90 -5.41 -12.54 -11.78
CA VAL A 90 -5.61 -13.25 -10.51
C VAL A 90 -7.10 -13.39 -10.26
N ASN A 91 -7.73 -14.32 -10.98
CA ASN A 91 -9.04 -14.86 -10.63
C ASN A 91 -8.98 -15.83 -9.44
N ASP A 92 -7.79 -16.15 -8.93
CA ASP A 92 -7.59 -17.18 -7.92
C ASP A 92 -7.60 -16.63 -6.47
N LEU A 93 -8.66 -17.00 -5.77
CA LEU A 93 -8.71 -17.22 -4.32
C LEU A 93 -8.42 -16.01 -3.42
N ARG A 94 -9.39 -15.10 -3.44
CA ARG A 94 -9.68 -14.12 -2.38
C ARG A 94 -10.06 -14.85 -1.08
N TYR A 95 -9.10 -15.42 -0.36
CA TYR A 95 -9.31 -15.81 1.03
C TYR A 95 -9.49 -14.53 1.84
N LYS A 96 -10.75 -14.17 2.09
CA LYS A 96 -11.11 -13.20 3.11
C LYS A 96 -11.06 -13.90 4.46
N ASP A 97 -9.87 -14.02 5.05
CA ASP A 97 -9.83 -14.30 6.47
C ASP A 97 -10.45 -13.10 7.18
N ALA A 98 -11.49 -13.37 7.96
CA ALA A 98 -12.14 -12.33 8.74
C ALA A 98 -11.11 -11.73 9.71
N LEU A 99 -11.06 -10.40 9.79
CA LEU A 99 -10.17 -9.72 10.73
C LEU A 99 -10.47 -10.17 12.17
N THR A 100 -9.43 -10.60 12.86
CA THR A 100 -9.50 -10.90 14.29
C THR A 100 -9.80 -9.63 15.08
N LEU A 101 -10.36 -9.79 16.28
CA LEU A 101 -10.63 -8.66 17.16
C LEU A 101 -9.37 -7.84 17.47
N ASN A 102 -8.23 -8.50 17.67
CA ASN A 102 -6.96 -7.82 17.94
C ASN A 102 -6.49 -6.99 16.75
N GLN A 103 -6.65 -7.48 15.51
CA GLN A 103 -6.33 -6.71 14.31
C GLN A 103 -7.21 -5.47 14.19
N LYS A 104 -8.53 -5.60 14.44
CA LYS A 104 -9.47 -4.47 14.43
C LYS A 104 -9.09 -3.38 15.43
N ILE A 105 -8.84 -3.79 16.69
CA ILE A 105 -8.43 -2.88 17.76
C ILE A 105 -7.09 -2.21 17.44
N ASN A 106 -6.11 -2.99 16.96
CA ASN A 106 -4.80 -2.45 16.58
C ASN A 106 -4.91 -1.43 15.44
N LEU A 107 -5.70 -1.75 14.42
CA LEU A 107 -5.93 -0.88 13.28
C LEU A 107 -6.57 0.44 13.71
N GLU A 108 -7.67 0.38 14.46
CA GLU A 108 -8.40 1.57 14.91
C GLU A 108 -7.55 2.47 15.81
N MET A 109 -6.87 1.90 16.81
CA MET A 109 -6.07 2.68 17.76
C MET A 109 -4.90 3.38 17.07
N ASN A 110 -4.12 2.67 16.24
CA ASN A 110 -2.95 3.27 15.61
C ASN A 110 -3.36 4.26 14.51
N LEU A 111 -4.38 3.94 13.72
CA LEU A 111 -4.86 4.87 12.69
C LEU A 111 -5.40 6.16 13.32
N THR A 112 -6.15 6.06 14.43
CA THR A 112 -6.63 7.23 15.18
C THR A 112 -5.48 8.09 15.72
N GLN A 113 -4.40 7.48 16.18
CA GLN A 113 -3.21 8.19 16.69
C GLN A 113 -2.39 8.83 15.56
N ASP A 114 -2.24 8.14 14.43
CA ASP A 114 -1.40 8.57 13.31
C ASP A 114 -2.09 9.60 12.40
N LEU A 115 -3.43 9.61 12.37
CA LEU A 115 -4.21 10.42 11.42
C LEU A 115 -3.83 11.91 11.39
N PRO A 116 -3.65 12.61 12.53
CA PRO A 116 -3.22 14.00 12.51
C PRO A 116 -1.88 14.21 11.79
N SER A 117 -0.92 13.30 12.00
CA SER A 117 0.39 13.35 11.33
C SER A 117 0.28 13.02 9.85
N LEU A 118 -0.54 12.02 9.48
CA LEU A 118 -0.78 11.65 8.09
C LEU A 118 -1.38 12.81 7.30
N GLN A 119 -2.38 13.50 7.87
CA GLN A 119 -2.97 14.70 7.28
C GLN A 119 -1.94 15.81 7.06
N GLU A 120 -1.08 16.07 8.05
CA GLU A 120 -0.01 17.05 7.92
C GLU A 120 1.00 16.67 6.82
N GLN A 121 1.36 15.39 6.72
CA GLN A 121 2.27 14.90 5.69
C GLN A 121 1.67 15.04 4.29
N ILE A 122 0.38 14.75 4.11
CA ILE A 122 -0.33 14.90 2.83
C ILE A 122 -0.33 16.36 2.40
N LEU A 123 -0.65 17.30 3.30
CA LEU A 123 -0.60 18.75 3.02
C LEU A 123 0.80 19.23 2.62
N LYS A 124 1.85 18.58 3.14
CA LYS A 124 3.24 18.88 2.78
C LYS A 124 3.71 18.16 1.52
N SER A 125 3.07 17.07 1.13
CA SER A 125 3.53 16.16 0.07
C SER A 125 3.49 16.81 -1.33
N ASP A 126 2.62 17.80 -1.52
CA ASP A 126 2.57 18.66 -2.73
C ASP A 126 3.93 19.35 -3.03
N PHE A 127 4.84 19.43 -2.05
CA PHE A 127 6.10 20.18 -2.16
C PHE A 127 7.39 19.33 -2.23
N LYS A 128 7.33 17.99 -2.15
CA LYS A 128 8.54 17.14 -2.13
C LYS A 128 8.40 15.93 -3.06
N ASN A 129 8.79 16.04 -4.33
CA ASN A 129 8.59 14.96 -5.31
C ASN A 129 9.78 13.99 -5.51
N ALA A 130 10.95 14.21 -4.91
CA ALA A 130 12.19 13.65 -5.49
C ALA A 130 12.62 12.23 -5.08
N SER A 131 12.19 11.65 -3.94
CA SER A 131 12.92 10.48 -3.36
C SER A 131 12.46 9.10 -3.83
N ILE A 132 11.17 8.87 -4.08
CA ILE A 132 10.66 7.54 -4.45
C ILE A 132 10.89 7.25 -5.96
N ASP A 133 10.95 8.27 -6.81
CA ASP A 133 11.11 8.07 -8.26
C ASP A 133 12.46 7.47 -8.64
N GLN A 134 13.48 7.66 -7.80
CA GLN A 134 14.79 7.02 -7.98
C GLN A 134 14.77 5.51 -7.69
N ILE A 135 13.77 5.02 -6.96
CA ILE A 135 13.60 3.59 -6.64
C ILE A 135 12.76 2.88 -7.73
N LEU A 136 11.88 3.63 -8.41
CA LEU A 136 10.82 3.11 -9.27
C LEU A 136 11.01 3.44 -10.75
N THR A 137 12.24 3.63 -11.26
CA THR A 137 12.45 3.92 -12.68
C THR A 137 11.73 2.87 -13.55
N PRO A 138 10.65 3.23 -14.27
CA PRO A 138 9.92 2.29 -15.08
C PRO A 138 10.79 1.98 -16.29
N GLN A 139 11.46 0.84 -16.28
CA GLN A 139 11.96 0.24 -17.51
C GLN A 139 10.91 -0.80 -17.90
N GLN A 140 10.34 -0.64 -19.10
CA GLN A 140 9.34 -1.56 -19.64
C GLN A 140 9.88 -3.00 -19.55
N ALA A 141 9.26 -3.82 -18.71
CA ALA A 141 9.72 -5.18 -18.42
C ALA A 141 9.66 -6.11 -19.65
N LEU A 142 8.96 -5.71 -20.72
CA LEU A 142 8.72 -6.56 -21.89
C LEU A 142 9.72 -6.37 -23.05
N GLN A 143 10.88 -5.73 -22.83
CA GLN A 143 11.93 -5.69 -23.86
C GLN A 143 12.90 -6.87 -23.68
N SER A 144 12.49 -8.03 -24.22
CA SER A 144 13.27 -9.23 -24.54
C SER A 144 14.44 -9.60 -23.58
N ASN A 145 14.14 -10.44 -22.58
CA ASN A 145 15.04 -11.18 -21.65
C ASN A 145 15.28 -10.59 -20.25
N GLU A 146 14.60 -9.52 -19.87
CA GLU A 146 14.73 -8.89 -18.55
C GLU A 146 13.44 -9.07 -17.74
N LEU A 147 13.45 -9.97 -16.74
CA LEU A 147 12.30 -10.15 -15.85
C LEU A 147 12.44 -9.26 -14.61
N LYS A 148 11.69 -8.16 -14.58
CA LYS A 148 11.48 -7.35 -13.37
C LYS A 148 10.11 -7.61 -12.79
N LEU A 149 10.06 -8.04 -11.54
CA LEU A 149 8.80 -8.20 -10.82
C LEU A 149 9.00 -8.12 -9.32
N PHE A 150 7.91 -7.82 -8.63
CA PHE A 150 7.74 -8.06 -7.22
C PHE A 150 7.31 -9.51 -7.00
N TYR A 151 8.00 -10.20 -6.10
CA TYR A 151 7.77 -11.61 -5.79
C TYR A 151 7.73 -11.85 -4.28
N GLN A 152 6.88 -12.78 -3.86
CA GLN A 152 6.90 -13.36 -2.52
C GLN A 152 7.00 -14.89 -2.66
N PRO A 153 8.11 -15.50 -2.22
CA PRO A 153 8.24 -16.94 -2.17
C PRO A 153 7.17 -17.57 -1.27
N PRO A 154 6.67 -18.77 -1.60
CA PRO A 154 5.81 -19.54 -0.71
C PRO A 154 6.42 -19.69 0.69
N GLY A 155 5.61 -19.41 1.72
CA GLY A 155 6.02 -19.50 3.12
C GLY A 155 6.97 -18.40 3.62
N ASP A 156 7.30 -17.40 2.81
CA ASP A 156 8.01 -16.20 3.24
C ASP A 156 7.03 -15.05 3.46
N ILE A 157 7.26 -14.20 4.46
CA ILE A 157 6.44 -13.01 4.73
C ILE A 157 6.90 -11.79 3.89
N ASN A 158 8.12 -11.84 3.35
CA ASN A 158 8.75 -10.68 2.72
C ASN A 158 8.43 -10.59 1.23
N ILE A 159 8.27 -9.35 0.74
CA ILE A 159 8.14 -9.05 -0.67
C ILE A 159 9.50 -8.54 -1.19
N TYR A 160 9.88 -9.05 -2.35
CA TYR A 160 11.18 -8.79 -2.96
C TYR A 160 10.99 -8.14 -4.33
N ASN A 161 11.79 -7.12 -4.63
CA ASN A 161 11.97 -6.62 -5.99
C ASN A 161 13.11 -7.43 -6.63
N ILE A 162 12.79 -8.12 -7.73
CA ILE A 162 13.71 -8.92 -8.52
C ILE A 162 14.26 -8.06 -9.67
N PRO A 163 15.55 -7.66 -9.64
CA PRO A 163 16.16 -6.92 -10.75
C PRO A 163 16.65 -7.84 -11.88
N ASP A 164 16.93 -7.22 -13.02
CA ASP A 164 17.28 -7.76 -14.36
C ASP A 164 18.14 -9.01 -14.47
N ASP A 165 19.03 -9.31 -13.51
CA ASP A 165 19.96 -10.42 -13.63
C ASP A 165 19.56 -11.62 -12.74
N ILE A 166 18.83 -12.56 -13.34
CA ILE A 166 18.48 -13.86 -12.74
C ILE A 166 19.73 -14.70 -12.40
N ARG A 167 20.89 -14.41 -13.01
CA ARG A 167 22.15 -15.15 -12.77
C ARG A 167 22.84 -14.70 -11.47
N HIS A 168 22.61 -13.44 -11.06
CA HIS A 168 23.06 -12.86 -9.80
C HIS A 168 21.87 -12.24 -9.07
N VAL A 169 20.98 -13.11 -8.55
CA VAL A 169 19.78 -12.73 -7.79
C VAL A 169 20.16 -11.85 -6.59
N THR A 170 20.23 -10.54 -6.82
CA THR A 170 20.43 -9.50 -5.81
C THR A 170 19.07 -8.88 -5.52
N CYS A 171 18.20 -9.67 -4.90
CA CYS A 171 16.88 -9.20 -4.52
C CYS A 171 16.99 -8.06 -3.51
N LYS A 172 16.19 -7.02 -3.72
CA LYS A 172 16.02 -5.96 -2.73
C LYS A 172 14.78 -6.30 -1.90
N PHE A 173 14.99 -6.50 -0.61
CA PHE A 173 13.90 -6.56 0.36
C PHE A 173 13.15 -5.24 0.37
N LEU A 174 11.81 -5.29 0.34
CA LEU A 174 10.96 -4.14 0.56
C LEU A 174 10.36 -4.23 1.95
N SER A 175 10.71 -3.26 2.81
CA SER A 175 10.01 -3.11 4.07
C SER A 175 8.55 -2.77 3.79
N PRO A 176 7.61 -3.19 4.67
CA PRO A 176 6.21 -2.87 4.46
C PRO A 176 5.94 -1.36 4.33
N SER A 177 6.66 -0.53 5.08
CA SER A 177 6.52 0.92 4.98
C SER A 177 7.00 1.50 3.64
N LEU A 178 8.02 0.88 3.01
CA LEU A 178 8.41 1.24 1.65
C LEU A 178 7.31 0.84 0.65
N ILE A 179 6.68 -0.32 0.84
CA ILE A 179 5.54 -0.76 0.02
C ILE A 179 4.38 0.22 0.16
N ILE A 180 3.99 0.57 1.38
CA ILE A 180 2.97 1.59 1.67
C ILE A 180 3.31 2.93 1.01
N GLY A 181 4.57 3.38 1.10
CA GLY A 181 5.02 4.61 0.44
C GLY A 181 4.91 4.55 -1.09
N ILE A 182 5.28 3.42 -1.70
CA ILE A 182 5.15 3.21 -3.16
C ILE A 182 3.69 3.23 -3.59
N LEU A 183 2.82 2.47 -2.91
CA LEU A 183 1.39 2.37 -3.22
C LEU A 183 0.71 3.74 -3.13
N ASN A 184 0.88 4.43 -2.01
CA ASN A 184 0.26 5.75 -1.80
C ASN A 184 0.77 6.81 -2.78
N LYS A 185 2.06 6.78 -3.13
CA LYS A 185 2.60 7.69 -4.14
C LYS A 185 2.03 7.39 -5.52
N LYS A 186 1.97 6.11 -5.92
CA LYS A 186 1.57 5.74 -7.28
C LYS A 186 0.07 5.90 -7.52
N ILE A 187 -0.74 5.52 -6.54
CA ILE A 187 -2.20 5.47 -6.68
C ILE A 187 -2.83 6.82 -6.31
N TYR A 188 -2.37 7.44 -5.22
CA TYR A 188 -2.98 8.67 -4.68
C TYR A 188 -2.11 9.91 -4.82
N GLY A 189 -0.87 9.79 -5.33
CA GLY A 189 0.07 10.91 -5.40
C GLY A 189 0.65 11.35 -4.06
N ILE A 190 0.38 10.63 -2.97
CA ILE A 190 0.79 11.01 -1.61
C ILE A 190 2.23 10.56 -1.36
N ASN A 191 3.11 11.52 -1.04
CA ASN A 191 4.49 11.22 -0.69
C ASN A 191 4.71 11.25 0.83
N PHE A 192 4.82 10.06 1.43
CA PHE A 192 5.27 9.90 2.80
C PHE A 192 6.81 9.96 2.86
N ASP A 193 7.37 10.55 3.92
CA ASP A 193 8.83 10.59 4.06
C ASP A 193 9.39 9.19 4.33
N VAL A 194 9.82 8.52 3.26
CA VAL A 194 10.35 7.15 3.34
C VAL A 194 11.76 7.10 3.93
N ASN A 195 12.38 8.25 4.25
CA ASN A 195 13.75 8.30 4.77
C ASN A 195 13.92 7.62 6.14
N GLU A 196 12.83 7.30 6.84
CA GLU A 196 12.85 6.45 8.03
C GLU A 196 13.14 4.96 7.76
N PHE A 197 13.01 4.49 6.51
CA PHE A 197 12.98 3.04 6.19
C PHE A 197 14.26 2.48 5.59
N LYS A 198 15.39 3.20 5.72
CA LYS A 198 16.73 2.67 5.43
C LYS A 198 17.20 1.70 6.52
N ARG A 199 16.44 0.65 6.82
CA ARG A 199 17.00 -0.51 7.55
C ARG A 199 17.61 -1.44 6.52
N LYS A 200 18.94 -1.57 6.53
CA LYS A 200 19.63 -2.69 5.85
C LYS A 200 19.21 -3.99 6.52
N HIS A 201 18.07 -4.55 6.10
CA HIS A 201 17.66 -5.87 6.56
C HIS A 201 18.55 -6.90 5.86
N THR A 202 19.32 -7.66 6.63
CA THR A 202 20.08 -8.79 6.10
C THR A 202 19.18 -10.01 6.10
N LEU A 203 18.86 -10.54 4.92
CA LEU A 203 18.08 -11.77 4.81
C LEU A 203 18.82 -12.94 5.46
N THR A 204 18.06 -13.80 6.16
CA THR A 204 18.59 -15.06 6.68
C THR A 204 19.01 -15.98 5.54
N LEU A 205 19.91 -16.93 5.83
CA LEU A 205 20.31 -17.94 4.84
C LEU A 205 19.11 -18.75 4.33
N GLN A 206 18.14 -19.05 5.21
CA GLN A 206 16.93 -19.77 4.87
C GLN A 206 16.06 -18.98 3.87
N GLN A 207 15.83 -17.69 4.13
CA GLN A 207 15.09 -16.81 3.21
C GLN A 207 15.77 -16.72 1.84
N LYS A 208 17.11 -16.57 1.81
CA LYS A 208 17.88 -16.54 0.56
C LYS A 208 17.74 -17.84 -0.24
N LEU A 209 17.79 -18.99 0.42
CA LEU A 209 17.66 -20.29 -0.24
C LEU A 209 16.23 -20.51 -0.75
N ASN A 210 15.21 -20.18 0.06
CA ASN A 210 13.80 -20.28 -0.32
C ASN A 210 13.48 -19.40 -1.54
N LEU A 211 13.93 -18.14 -1.51
CA LEU A 211 13.77 -17.20 -2.61
C LEU A 211 14.42 -17.72 -3.89
N LYS A 212 15.66 -18.20 -3.81
CA LYS A 212 16.39 -18.72 -4.98
C LYS A 212 15.70 -19.93 -5.60
N LEU A 213 15.21 -20.86 -4.78
CA LEU A 213 14.58 -22.09 -5.26
C LEU A 213 13.23 -21.80 -5.93
N ASN A 214 12.37 -21.04 -5.26
CA ASN A 214 11.01 -20.77 -5.76
C ASN A 214 11.00 -19.81 -6.94
N LEU A 215 11.89 -18.80 -6.95
CA LEU A 215 12.01 -17.90 -8.09
C LEU A 215 12.41 -18.66 -9.36
N LYS A 216 13.33 -19.62 -9.27
CA LYS A 216 13.73 -20.45 -10.41
C LYS A 216 12.58 -21.26 -10.98
N ASN A 217 11.75 -21.85 -10.11
CA ASN A 217 10.57 -22.62 -10.53
C ASN A 217 9.51 -21.71 -11.16
N HIS A 218 9.24 -20.57 -10.53
CA HIS A 218 8.24 -19.62 -11.00
C HIS A 218 8.60 -19.04 -12.39
N ILE A 219 9.86 -18.68 -12.63
CA ILE A 219 10.35 -18.21 -13.93
C ILE A 219 10.08 -19.25 -15.04
N HIS A 220 10.35 -20.53 -14.74
CA HIS A 220 10.08 -21.62 -15.68
C HIS A 220 8.57 -21.81 -15.96
N GLU A 221 7.70 -21.57 -14.98
CA GLU A 221 6.23 -21.64 -15.14
C GLU A 221 5.69 -20.52 -16.04
N ILE A 222 6.23 -19.30 -15.93
CA ILE A 222 5.78 -18.14 -16.72
C ILE A 222 6.48 -18.02 -18.09
N GLY A 223 7.29 -19.00 -18.47
CA GLY A 223 7.85 -19.14 -19.83
C GLY A 223 9.03 -18.24 -20.17
N PHE A 224 9.79 -17.79 -19.17
CA PHE A 224 11.03 -17.01 -19.32
C PHE A 224 12.30 -17.85 -19.12
#